data_AF-A0A8H4XKH5-F1
#
_entry.id   AF-A0A8H4XKH5-F1
#
_cell.length_a   1.000
_cell.length_b   1.000
_cell.length_c   1.000
_cell.angle_alpha   90.00
_cell.angle_beta   90.00
_cell.angle_gamma   90.00
#
_symmetry.space_group_name_H-M   'P 1'
#
loop_
_entity.id
_entity.type
_entity.pdbx_description
1 polymer ?
#
loop_
_entity_poly.entity_id
_entity_poly.type
_entity_poly.pdbx_seq_one_letter_code
_entity_poly.pdbx_strand_id
1 'polypeptide(L)'
;MTADEEAKKKAAENQELRKWKVGFATVAGAALIGITGGLAAPLVAAGLGTVMGGLGLGGTIAASYLGALASSGVVVGGLFGAYGGKMTGKMMDRYAREVEDFAFIPLRGKMTKKLKDEKEAAKEDHRLRVTIGITGWATEEDNITVPWRVIGPQSEVFALRWEYEALLKLGNSMRALVATAAWKVASHQILIRTVFAGIMSAVFLPLGLVRLAKIAANPFSVAMSRADKAGEVLADALINGAQGKRPVTLIGYSLGSRVIYSCLQSLAKRRAYGLIESVFLMGSPVPADAAEWHSMRAVVAGRLVNVYSENDSVLALLYRATHLEVDISGLQPVTGVPNLENIDVSATV
;
A
#
# COMPACT_ATOMS: atom_id res chain seq x y z
N MET A 1 -25.15 8.04 -64.19
CA MET A 1 -24.79 7.86 -62.78
C MET A 1 -25.02 9.19 -62.08
N THR A 2 -25.92 9.21 -61.10
CA THR A 2 -26.25 10.40 -60.32
C THR A 2 -25.22 10.62 -59.21
N ALA A 3 -25.03 11.87 -58.78
CA ALA A 3 -23.97 12.29 -57.84
C ALA A 3 -23.95 11.49 -56.52
N ASP A 4 -25.09 10.90 -56.13
CA ASP A 4 -25.22 10.05 -54.94
C ASP A 4 -24.58 8.65 -55.09
N GLU A 5 -24.48 8.12 -56.31
CA GLU A 5 -23.83 6.83 -56.57
C GLU A 5 -22.30 6.96 -56.58
N GLU A 6 -21.76 8.07 -57.10
CA GLU A 6 -20.32 8.36 -57.01
C GLU A 6 -19.87 8.66 -55.57
N ALA A 7 -20.71 9.33 -54.78
CA ALA A 7 -20.44 9.58 -53.37
C ALA A 7 -20.41 8.30 -52.54
N LYS A 8 -21.31 7.35 -52.80
CA LYS A 8 -21.33 6.04 -52.12
C LYS A 8 -20.17 5.13 -52.54
N LYS A 9 -19.76 5.18 -53.81
CA LYS A 9 -18.61 4.39 -54.31
C LYS A 9 -17.28 4.91 -53.76
N LYS A 10 -17.09 6.24 -53.69
CA LYS A 10 -15.93 6.88 -53.05
C LYS A 10 -15.90 6.70 -51.53
N ALA A 11 -17.06 6.58 -50.87
CA ALA A 11 -17.15 6.29 -49.44
C ALA A 11 -16.78 4.83 -49.11
N ALA A 12 -17.14 3.88 -49.97
CA ALA A 12 -16.79 2.47 -49.83
C ALA A 12 -15.29 2.20 -50.09
N GLU A 13 -14.70 2.81 -51.12
CA GLU A 13 -13.25 2.70 -51.39
C GLU A 13 -12.39 3.34 -50.29
N ASN A 14 -12.85 4.44 -49.67
CA ASN A 14 -12.18 5.05 -48.51
C ASN A 14 -12.28 4.21 -47.22
N GLN A 15 -13.28 3.34 -47.10
CA GLN A 15 -13.39 2.42 -45.95
C GLN A 15 -12.49 1.19 -46.08
N GLU A 16 -12.25 0.69 -47.29
CA GLU A 16 -11.30 -0.42 -47.51
C GLU A 16 -9.83 0.01 -47.47
N LEU A 17 -9.50 1.20 -48.01
CA LEU A 17 -8.14 1.77 -47.90
C LEU A 17 -7.75 2.13 -46.45
N ARG A 18 -8.75 2.45 -45.61
CA ARG A 18 -8.56 2.66 -44.15
C ARG A 18 -8.32 1.36 -43.39
N LYS A 19 -8.80 0.21 -43.87
CA LYS A 19 -8.53 -1.09 -43.22
C LYS A 19 -7.15 -1.63 -43.59
N TRP A 20 -6.63 -1.34 -44.78
CA TRP A 20 -5.34 -1.88 -45.21
C TRP A 20 -4.12 -1.02 -44.82
N LYS A 21 -4.28 0.30 -44.64
CA LYS A 21 -3.21 1.18 -44.11
C LYS A 21 -2.99 1.09 -42.60
N VAL A 22 -3.82 0.34 -41.87
CA VAL A 22 -3.65 0.04 -40.43
C VAL A 22 -2.79 -1.22 -40.20
N GLY A 23 -2.35 -1.91 -41.27
CA GLY A 23 -1.65 -3.19 -41.18
C GLY A 23 -0.12 -3.19 -41.34
N PHE A 24 0.52 -2.10 -41.78
CA PHE A 24 1.96 -2.11 -42.08
C PHE A 24 2.60 -0.73 -41.88
N ALA A 25 2.94 -0.38 -40.64
CA ALA A 25 3.96 0.63 -40.32
C ALA A 25 4.18 0.69 -38.81
N THR A 26 5.06 -0.15 -38.27
CA THR A 26 5.83 0.14 -37.05
C THR A 26 7.04 -0.80 -37.02
N VAL A 27 7.87 -0.66 -38.05
CA VAL A 27 9.30 -0.94 -37.92
C VAL A 27 9.88 0.27 -37.19
N ALA A 28 10.48 0.00 -36.02
CA ALA A 28 11.45 0.82 -35.31
C ALA A 28 11.12 2.30 -35.00
N GLY A 29 11.17 2.63 -33.71
CA GLY A 29 11.56 3.97 -33.26
C GLY A 29 10.40 4.91 -32.94
N ALA A 30 10.44 5.46 -31.72
CA ALA A 30 9.47 6.38 -31.16
C ALA A 30 9.26 7.66 -31.99
N ALA A 31 8.00 8.02 -32.25
CA ALA A 31 7.58 9.39 -32.50
C ALA A 31 6.09 9.57 -32.15
N LEU A 32 5.80 10.42 -31.17
CA LEU A 32 4.47 10.84 -30.76
C LEU A 32 3.96 11.95 -31.69
N ILE A 33 2.80 11.74 -32.32
CA ILE A 33 1.92 12.85 -32.75
C ILE A 33 0.50 12.46 -32.35
N GLY A 34 0.02 13.08 -31.28
CA GLY A 34 -1.37 13.00 -30.85
C GLY A 34 -2.19 14.06 -31.58
N ILE A 35 -3.32 13.65 -32.15
CA ILE A 35 -4.40 14.57 -32.53
C ILE A 35 -5.74 13.91 -32.16
N THR A 36 -6.39 14.56 -31.19
CA THR A 36 -7.83 14.58 -30.86
C THR A 36 -8.50 13.33 -30.27
N GLY A 37 -8.67 13.36 -28.94
CA GLY A 37 -9.68 12.56 -28.24
C GLY A 37 -9.43 12.33 -26.76
N GLY A 38 -9.16 13.40 -25.99
CA GLY A 38 -9.16 13.46 -24.53
C GLY A 38 -8.61 12.24 -23.77
N LEU A 39 -7.27 12.14 -23.66
CA LEU A 39 -6.47 11.38 -22.66
C LEU A 39 -4.99 11.43 -23.12
N ALA A 40 -4.16 12.24 -22.48
CA ALA A 40 -2.70 12.26 -22.70
C ALA A 40 -2.02 12.51 -21.33
N ALA A 41 -1.55 11.47 -20.62
CA ALA A 41 -0.29 10.71 -20.73
C ALA A 41 0.83 11.30 -19.83
N PRO A 42 1.74 10.46 -19.32
CA PRO A 42 2.96 10.24 -20.10
C PRO A 42 3.27 8.77 -20.39
N LEU A 43 3.62 8.58 -21.65
CA LEU A 43 4.14 7.37 -22.28
C LEU A 43 5.67 7.49 -22.30
N VAL A 44 6.37 6.76 -21.44
CA VAL A 44 7.78 6.36 -21.64
C VAL A 44 7.96 4.96 -21.05
N ALA A 45 7.71 3.93 -21.85
CA ALA A 45 7.94 2.53 -21.46
C ALA A 45 8.54 1.72 -22.62
N ALA A 46 9.55 2.28 -23.28
CA ALA A 46 10.33 1.57 -24.28
C ALA A 46 11.81 1.89 -24.09
N GLY A 47 12.53 0.99 -23.42
CA GLY A 47 13.99 0.92 -23.52
C GLY A 47 14.78 1.21 -22.25
N LEU A 48 14.71 0.34 -21.25
CA LEU A 48 15.82 0.10 -20.30
C LEU A 48 15.79 -1.37 -19.86
N GLY A 49 16.48 -2.23 -20.63
CA GLY A 49 16.53 -3.66 -20.38
C GLY A 49 17.79 -4.32 -20.91
N THR A 50 18.94 -3.62 -20.94
CA THR A 50 20.14 -4.14 -21.60
C THR A 50 21.43 -4.14 -20.80
N VAL A 51 21.49 -3.76 -19.52
CA VAL A 51 22.74 -3.92 -18.76
C VAL A 51 22.48 -4.31 -17.31
N MET A 52 22.41 -5.63 -17.05
CA MET A 52 22.80 -6.31 -15.79
C MET A 52 22.55 -7.84 -15.88
N GLY A 53 22.79 -8.44 -17.05
CA GLY A 53 22.70 -9.89 -17.27
C GLY A 53 24.06 -10.63 -17.17
N GLY A 54 25.06 -10.03 -16.51
CA GLY A 54 26.46 -10.44 -16.64
C GLY A 54 27.00 -11.41 -15.59
N LEU A 55 26.28 -11.70 -14.50
CA LEU A 55 26.76 -12.63 -13.47
C LEU A 55 25.59 -13.52 -13.03
N GLY A 56 25.53 -14.70 -13.63
CA GLY A 56 24.45 -15.66 -13.43
C GLY A 56 24.35 -16.15 -11.99
N LEU A 57 23.38 -15.61 -11.25
CA LEU A 57 22.70 -16.23 -10.11
C LEU A 57 21.27 -15.64 -10.02
N GLY A 58 20.24 -16.51 -10.03
CA GLY A 58 18.88 -16.18 -9.57
C GLY A 58 17.86 -15.73 -10.64
N GLY A 59 17.28 -16.68 -11.37
CA GLY A 59 16.28 -16.44 -12.42
C GLY A 59 14.86 -16.07 -11.94
N THR A 60 14.20 -15.26 -12.78
CA THR A 60 12.77 -15.31 -13.17
C THR A 60 11.65 -14.82 -12.24
N ILE A 61 11.84 -13.86 -11.34
CA ILE A 61 10.69 -13.23 -10.64
C ILE A 61 10.68 -11.68 -10.68
N ALA A 62 11.83 -11.02 -10.85
CA ALA A 62 11.89 -9.55 -10.80
C ALA A 62 11.21 -8.84 -12.00
N ALA A 63 11.14 -9.48 -13.17
CA ALA A 63 10.61 -8.85 -14.38
C ALA A 63 9.08 -8.64 -14.38
N SER A 64 8.31 -9.44 -13.61
CA SER A 64 6.86 -9.27 -13.52
C SER A 64 6.43 -8.14 -12.59
N TYR A 65 7.29 -7.72 -11.67
CA TYR A 65 7.00 -6.58 -10.80
C TYR A 65 7.23 -5.26 -11.52
N LEU A 66 8.30 -5.15 -12.32
CA LEU A 66 8.70 -3.89 -12.98
C LEU A 66 7.70 -3.35 -14.02
N GLY A 67 6.88 -4.21 -14.64
CA GLY A 67 5.91 -3.78 -15.65
C GLY A 67 4.66 -3.07 -15.09
N ALA A 68 4.35 -3.25 -13.81
CA ALA A 68 3.22 -2.59 -13.15
C ALA A 68 3.61 -1.28 -12.43
N LEU A 69 4.91 -0.96 -12.37
CA LEU A 69 5.49 0.04 -11.45
C LEU A 69 6.04 1.29 -12.15
N ALA A 70 5.92 1.40 -13.47
CA ALA A 70 6.42 2.58 -14.19
C ALA A 70 5.42 3.75 -14.14
N SER A 71 5.62 4.66 -13.17
CA SER A 71 5.02 6.00 -13.01
C SER A 71 3.58 6.07 -12.45
N SER A 72 3.45 6.21 -11.13
CA SER A 72 2.15 6.29 -10.43
C SER A 72 1.29 7.52 -10.79
N GLY A 73 -0.03 7.33 -10.67
CA GLY A 73 -1.07 8.37 -10.59
C GLY A 73 -2.48 7.79 -10.39
N VAL A 74 -2.62 6.72 -9.60
CA VAL A 74 -3.85 5.95 -9.29
C VAL A 74 -4.23 4.87 -10.32
N VAL A 75 -3.94 3.60 -9.97
CA VAL A 75 -4.44 2.42 -10.70
C VAL A 75 -5.32 1.60 -9.76
N VAL A 76 -6.61 1.94 -9.66
CA VAL A 76 -7.56 1.20 -8.80
C VAL A 76 -8.46 0.24 -9.58
N GLY A 77 -8.38 0.16 -10.93
CA GLY A 77 -9.46 -0.46 -11.72
C GLY A 77 -9.14 -1.63 -12.61
N GLY A 78 -7.89 -2.07 -12.63
CA GLY A 78 -7.54 -3.34 -13.27
C GLY A 78 -7.71 -4.53 -12.35
N LEU A 79 -7.63 -4.29 -11.04
CA LEU A 79 -7.18 -5.31 -10.11
C LEU A 79 -8.18 -6.45 -9.86
N PHE A 80 -9.44 -6.18 -10.13
CA PHE A 80 -10.55 -7.04 -9.81
C PHE A 80 -11.58 -7.13 -10.95
N GLY A 81 -11.15 -6.77 -12.15
CA GLY A 81 -11.98 -6.71 -13.36
C GLY A 81 -12.55 -8.08 -13.80
N ALA A 82 -12.07 -9.19 -13.25
CA ALA A 82 -12.66 -10.52 -13.46
C ALA A 82 -13.94 -10.75 -12.65
N TYR A 83 -14.15 -10.04 -11.53
CA TYR A 83 -15.23 -10.35 -10.56
C TYR A 83 -16.03 -9.14 -10.03
N GLY A 84 -15.89 -7.92 -10.58
CA GLY A 84 -17.02 -6.97 -10.55
C GLY A 84 -16.82 -5.48 -10.26
N GLY A 85 -15.62 -4.90 -10.27
CA GLY A 85 -15.46 -3.44 -10.08
C GLY A 85 -15.33 -2.65 -11.38
N LYS A 86 -16.38 -1.96 -11.86
CA LYS A 86 -16.22 -0.91 -12.90
C LYS A 86 -15.86 0.40 -12.22
N MET A 87 -14.61 0.82 -12.36
CA MET A 87 -14.21 2.15 -11.89
C MET A 87 -14.82 3.26 -12.74
N THR A 88 -15.40 4.26 -12.08
CA THR A 88 -15.98 5.43 -12.75
C THR A 88 -14.95 6.57 -12.84
N GLY A 89 -15.07 7.46 -13.84
CA GLY A 89 -14.17 8.61 -14.00
C GLY A 89 -14.17 9.54 -12.77
N LYS A 90 -15.35 9.79 -12.17
CA LYS A 90 -15.48 10.58 -10.94
C LYS A 90 -14.72 9.99 -9.75
N MET A 91 -14.56 8.67 -9.71
CA MET A 91 -13.81 7.98 -8.68
C MET A 91 -12.31 8.17 -8.86
N MET A 92 -11.83 8.14 -10.11
CA MET A 92 -10.43 8.44 -10.43
C MET A 92 -10.07 9.89 -10.12
N ASP A 93 -10.96 10.82 -10.46
CA ASP A 93 -10.77 12.23 -10.14
C ASP A 93 -10.74 12.51 -8.64
N ARG A 94 -11.42 11.68 -7.82
CA ARG A 94 -11.33 11.80 -6.36
C ARG A 94 -10.00 11.25 -5.84
N TYR A 95 -9.61 10.07 -6.27
CA TYR A 95 -8.37 9.44 -5.81
C TYR A 95 -7.14 10.26 -6.21
N ALA A 96 -7.08 10.72 -7.46
CA ALA A 96 -5.97 11.55 -7.93
C ALA A 96 -5.88 12.91 -7.22
N ARG A 97 -6.94 13.36 -6.53
CA ARG A 97 -6.92 14.57 -5.69
C ARG A 97 -6.47 14.31 -4.26
N GLU A 98 -6.73 13.13 -3.72
CA GLU A 98 -6.48 12.83 -2.31
C GLU A 98 -5.14 12.14 -2.05
N VAL A 99 -4.65 11.36 -3.00
CA VAL A 99 -3.37 10.63 -2.92
C VAL A 99 -2.62 10.65 -4.24
N GLU A 100 -1.30 10.75 -4.16
CA GLU A 100 -0.39 10.80 -5.32
C GLU A 100 0.00 9.38 -5.78
N ASP A 101 0.04 8.44 -4.83
CA ASP A 101 0.41 7.06 -5.08
C ASP A 101 -0.54 6.11 -4.35
N PHE A 102 -1.26 5.29 -5.13
CA PHE A 102 -2.19 4.32 -4.62
C PHE A 102 -2.41 3.19 -5.63
N ALA A 103 -2.00 1.99 -5.25
CA ALA A 103 -2.16 0.81 -6.07
C ALA A 103 -2.23 -0.45 -5.20
N PHE A 104 -3.03 -1.41 -5.63
CA PHE A 104 -2.94 -2.76 -5.10
C PHE A 104 -1.96 -3.55 -5.98
N ILE A 105 -1.07 -4.31 -5.36
CA ILE A 105 -0.03 -5.08 -6.04
C ILE A 105 -0.28 -6.56 -5.76
N PRO A 106 -0.62 -7.39 -6.77
CA PRO A 106 -0.79 -8.82 -6.56
C PRO A 106 0.54 -9.45 -6.15
N LEU A 107 0.51 -10.31 -5.14
CA LEU A 107 1.72 -11.05 -4.72
C LEU A 107 1.95 -12.32 -5.54
N ARG A 108 0.89 -12.83 -6.15
CA ARG A 108 0.86 -14.08 -6.93
C ARG A 108 -0.09 -13.91 -8.11
N GLY A 109 0.14 -14.71 -9.14
CA GLY A 109 -0.63 -14.64 -10.38
C GLY A 109 -0.33 -13.38 -11.20
N LYS A 110 -0.80 -13.38 -12.44
CA LYS A 110 -0.71 -12.24 -13.35
C LYS A 110 -2.03 -11.47 -13.34
N MET A 111 -1.93 -10.16 -13.55
CA MET A 111 -3.11 -9.34 -13.80
C MET A 111 -3.62 -9.49 -15.22
N THR A 112 -4.41 -10.54 -15.45
CA THR A 112 -4.95 -10.86 -16.77
C THR A 112 -6.42 -10.41 -16.87
N LYS A 113 -6.71 -9.48 -17.79
CA LYS A 113 -8.06 -8.90 -18.01
C LYS A 113 -9.07 -9.85 -18.71
N LYS A 114 -8.64 -11.03 -19.15
CA LYS A 114 -9.48 -11.98 -19.89
C LYS A 114 -9.28 -13.38 -19.34
N LEU A 115 -10.01 -13.69 -18.26
CA LEU A 115 -10.15 -15.06 -17.79
C LEU A 115 -11.46 -15.59 -18.35
N LYS A 116 -11.39 -16.72 -19.07
CA LYS A 116 -12.56 -17.31 -19.75
C LYS A 116 -13.33 -18.24 -18.83
N ASP A 117 -12.68 -18.83 -17.83
CA ASP A 117 -13.30 -19.75 -16.87
C ASP A 117 -12.63 -19.72 -15.48
N GLU A 118 -13.27 -20.37 -14.50
CA GLU A 118 -12.80 -20.45 -13.10
C GLU A 118 -11.47 -21.22 -12.96
N LYS A 119 -11.18 -22.15 -13.88
CA LYS A 119 -9.93 -22.93 -13.87
C LYS A 119 -8.74 -22.06 -14.29
N GLU A 120 -8.94 -21.18 -15.27
CA GLU A 120 -7.97 -20.17 -15.69
C GLU A 120 -7.78 -19.13 -14.59
N ALA A 121 -8.86 -18.71 -13.93
CA ALA A 121 -8.77 -17.80 -12.78
C ALA A 121 -7.98 -18.43 -11.62
N ALA A 122 -8.22 -19.70 -11.31
CA ALA A 122 -7.48 -20.40 -10.26
C ALA A 122 -5.98 -20.55 -10.55
N LYS A 123 -5.59 -20.65 -11.84
CA LYS A 123 -4.19 -20.68 -12.30
C LYS A 123 -3.48 -19.35 -12.07
N GLU A 124 -4.21 -18.25 -12.13
CA GLU A 124 -3.70 -16.90 -11.84
C GLU A 124 -3.89 -16.52 -10.36
N ASP A 125 -3.98 -17.52 -9.47
CA ASP A 125 -4.14 -17.37 -8.01
C ASP A 125 -5.38 -16.59 -7.55
N HIS A 126 -6.42 -16.51 -8.38
CA HIS A 126 -7.69 -15.94 -7.94
C HIS A 126 -8.37 -16.82 -6.90
N ARG A 127 -8.89 -16.19 -5.84
CA ARG A 127 -9.57 -16.86 -4.72
C ARG A 127 -10.85 -16.12 -4.33
N LEU A 128 -11.73 -16.81 -3.60
CA LEU A 128 -12.98 -16.22 -3.09
C LEU A 128 -12.75 -15.22 -1.96
N ARG A 129 -11.61 -15.30 -1.27
CA ARG A 129 -11.21 -14.37 -0.20
C ARG A 129 -10.07 -13.47 -0.67
N VAL A 130 -10.12 -12.21 -0.24
CA VAL A 130 -9.10 -11.21 -0.53
C VAL A 130 -8.40 -10.83 0.77
N THR A 131 -7.06 -10.80 0.75
CA THR A 131 -6.24 -10.29 1.85
C THR A 131 -5.39 -9.15 1.34
N ILE A 132 -5.43 -8.02 2.04
CA ILE A 132 -4.65 -6.83 1.71
C ILE A 132 -3.66 -6.59 2.85
N GLY A 133 -2.37 -6.74 2.54
CA GLY A 133 -1.26 -6.38 3.40
C GLY A 133 -0.87 -4.92 3.20
N ILE A 134 -0.72 -4.17 4.28
CA ILE A 134 -0.44 -2.72 4.25
C ILE A 134 0.81 -2.42 5.06
N THR A 135 1.89 -2.12 4.35
CA THR A 135 3.19 -1.76 4.93
C THR A 135 3.15 -0.34 5.50
N GLY A 136 3.72 -0.15 6.70
CA GLY A 136 3.73 1.15 7.39
C GLY A 136 5.00 1.99 7.26
N TRP A 137 6.07 1.43 6.72
CA TRP A 137 7.30 2.15 6.40
C TRP A 137 8.09 1.35 5.36
N ALA A 138 8.88 2.02 4.53
CA ALA A 138 9.70 1.36 3.53
C ALA A 138 11.01 2.10 3.34
N THR A 139 12.10 1.38 3.10
CA THR A 139 13.36 1.96 2.61
C THR A 139 13.63 1.60 1.16
N GLU A 140 13.00 0.52 0.69
CA GLU A 140 13.14 -0.04 -0.65
C GLU A 140 11.77 -0.49 -1.15
N GLU A 141 11.60 -0.56 -2.46
CA GLU A 141 10.31 -0.90 -3.08
C GLU A 141 9.83 -2.30 -2.69
N ASP A 142 10.77 -3.23 -2.54
CA ASP A 142 10.49 -4.60 -2.13
C ASP A 142 9.84 -4.69 -0.75
N ASN A 143 10.03 -3.70 0.13
CA ASN A 143 9.39 -3.67 1.45
C ASN A 143 7.87 -3.54 1.37
N ILE A 144 7.32 -3.10 0.23
CA ILE A 144 5.88 -3.07 0.00
C ILE A 144 5.31 -4.48 -0.18
N THR A 145 6.04 -5.40 -0.84
CA THR A 145 5.49 -6.71 -1.22
C THR A 145 6.04 -7.88 -0.40
N VAL A 146 7.33 -7.86 -0.06
CA VAL A 146 8.04 -8.97 0.57
C VAL A 146 7.42 -9.40 1.91
N PRO A 147 7.05 -8.49 2.84
CA PRO A 147 6.49 -8.90 4.14
C PRO A 147 5.22 -9.76 4.03
N TRP A 148 4.46 -9.56 2.96
CA TRP A 148 3.15 -10.19 2.77
C TRP A 148 3.23 -11.53 2.03
N ARG A 149 4.40 -11.90 1.48
CA ARG A 149 4.60 -13.18 0.79
C ARG A 149 4.42 -14.40 1.71
N VAL A 150 4.51 -14.20 3.02
CA VAL A 150 4.29 -15.23 4.04
C VAL A 150 2.83 -15.72 4.10
N ILE A 151 1.87 -14.91 3.64
CA ILE A 151 0.44 -15.25 3.69
C ILE A 151 0.17 -16.37 2.69
N GLY A 152 -0.34 -17.52 3.15
CA GLY A 152 -0.50 -18.72 2.31
C GLY A 152 -1.46 -18.58 1.11
N PRO A 153 -1.60 -19.63 0.28
CA PRO A 153 -2.38 -19.60 -0.97
C PRO A 153 -3.91 -19.67 -0.78
N GLN A 154 -4.39 -19.63 0.46
CA GLN A 154 -5.80 -19.77 0.84
C GLN A 154 -6.64 -18.49 0.62
N SER A 155 -5.96 -17.38 0.32
CA SER A 155 -6.54 -16.09 -0.02
C SER A 155 -5.77 -15.51 -1.20
N GLU A 156 -6.45 -14.73 -2.02
CA GLU A 156 -5.80 -13.89 -3.02
C GLU A 156 -5.19 -12.70 -2.29
N VAL A 157 -3.88 -12.52 -2.39
CA VAL A 157 -3.13 -11.58 -1.54
C VAL A 157 -2.62 -10.41 -2.37
N PHE A 158 -2.88 -9.21 -1.86
CA PHE A 158 -2.41 -7.96 -2.41
C PHE A 158 -1.59 -7.21 -1.38
N ALA A 159 -0.51 -6.57 -1.81
CA ALA A 159 0.12 -5.50 -1.06
C ALA A 159 -0.50 -4.17 -1.47
N LEU A 160 -0.87 -3.33 -0.50
CA LEU A 160 -1.27 -1.96 -0.79
C LEU A 160 -0.02 -1.08 -0.86
N ARG A 161 0.24 -0.53 -2.03
CA ARG A 161 1.14 0.61 -2.22
C ARG A 161 0.34 1.88 -2.00
N TRP A 162 0.83 2.72 -1.10
CA TRP A 162 0.24 4.01 -0.79
C TRP A 162 1.38 4.99 -0.49
N GLU A 163 1.30 6.20 -1.06
CA GLU A 163 2.18 7.34 -0.74
C GLU A 163 3.66 6.94 -0.62
N TYR A 164 4.17 6.21 -1.61
CA TYR A 164 5.47 5.53 -1.55
C TYR A 164 6.62 6.49 -1.22
N GLU A 165 6.60 7.71 -1.77
CA GLU A 165 7.62 8.71 -1.45
C GLU A 165 7.59 9.12 0.03
N ALA A 166 6.41 9.24 0.63
CA ALA A 166 6.26 9.51 2.06
C ALA A 166 6.80 8.33 2.90
N LEU A 167 6.50 7.09 2.49
CA LEU A 167 7.03 5.89 3.13
C LEU A 167 8.56 5.81 3.06
N LEU A 168 9.16 6.15 1.92
CA LEU A 168 10.62 6.20 1.75
C LEU A 168 11.27 7.27 2.62
N LYS A 169 10.70 8.48 2.64
CA LYS A 169 11.19 9.57 3.51
C LYS A 169 11.12 9.17 4.98
N LEU A 170 10.02 8.52 5.39
CA LEU A 170 9.90 7.99 6.73
C LEU A 170 10.91 6.89 7.01
N GLY A 171 11.01 5.86 6.16
CA GLY A 171 11.90 4.73 6.38
C GLY A 171 13.36 5.14 6.46
N ASN A 172 13.81 6.07 5.62
CA ASN A 172 15.16 6.63 5.69
C ASN A 172 15.40 7.38 7.01
N SER A 173 14.39 8.12 7.49
CA SER A 173 14.46 8.83 8.78
C SER A 173 14.45 7.85 9.96
N MET A 174 13.69 6.75 9.86
CA MET A 174 13.65 5.73 10.90
C MET A 174 14.92 4.89 10.93
N ARG A 175 15.56 4.60 9.79
CA ARG A 175 16.82 3.83 9.76
C ARG A 175 17.90 4.52 10.59
N ALA A 176 17.95 5.86 10.55
CA ALA A 176 18.83 6.66 11.40
C ALA A 176 18.49 6.54 12.89
N LEU A 177 17.20 6.53 13.24
CA LEU A 177 16.75 6.31 14.63
C LEU A 177 17.08 4.91 15.13
N VAL A 178 16.76 3.87 14.36
CA VAL A 178 16.97 2.47 14.72
C VAL A 178 18.46 2.16 14.84
N ALA A 179 19.30 2.66 13.92
CA ALA A 179 20.75 2.49 14.03
C ALA A 179 21.30 3.08 15.33
N THR A 180 20.75 4.22 15.77
CA THR A 180 21.17 4.89 17.01
C THR A 180 20.58 4.22 18.26
N ALA A 181 19.36 3.68 18.19
CA ALA A 181 18.75 2.89 19.25
C ALA A 181 19.46 1.53 19.42
N ALA A 182 19.87 0.89 18.32
CA ALA A 182 20.71 -0.30 18.36
C ALA A 182 22.10 0.01 18.95
N TRP A 183 22.66 1.19 18.63
CA TRP A 183 23.88 1.69 19.29
C TRP A 183 23.69 1.84 20.80
N LYS A 184 22.51 2.28 21.28
CA LYS A 184 22.17 2.31 22.72
C LYS A 184 22.25 0.92 23.35
N VAL A 185 21.70 -0.12 22.71
CA VAL A 185 21.76 -1.50 23.24
C VAL A 185 23.20 -2.04 23.25
N ALA A 186 23.93 -1.85 22.15
CA ALA A 186 25.32 -2.30 22.02
C ALA A 186 26.26 -1.57 22.99
N SER A 187 26.11 -0.25 23.11
CA SER A 187 26.89 0.56 24.06
C SER A 187 26.55 0.25 25.51
N HIS A 188 25.30 -0.09 25.84
CA HIS A 188 24.94 -0.50 27.20
C HIS A 188 25.61 -1.83 27.59
N GLN A 189 25.73 -2.79 26.67
CA GLN A 189 26.48 -4.03 26.93
C GLN A 189 27.99 -3.81 27.11
N ILE A 190 28.56 -2.82 26.42
CA ILE A 190 29.98 -2.48 26.51
C ILE A 190 30.28 -1.58 27.73
N LEU A 191 29.37 -0.65 28.09
CA LEU A 191 29.56 0.31 29.19
C LEU A 191 29.51 -0.32 30.59
N ILE A 192 28.87 -1.48 30.77
CA ILE A 192 28.82 -2.17 32.07
C ILE A 192 30.22 -2.55 32.58
N ARG A 193 31.26 -2.52 31.72
CA ARG A 193 32.65 -2.81 32.09
C ARG A 193 33.49 -1.60 32.52
N THR A 194 32.97 -0.38 32.49
CA THR A 194 33.77 0.82 32.79
C THR A 194 33.06 1.77 33.74
N VAL A 195 33.32 1.61 35.03
CA VAL A 195 32.65 2.30 36.16
C VAL A 195 32.77 3.84 36.13
N PHE A 196 33.66 4.42 35.31
CA PHE A 196 33.82 5.87 35.15
C PHE A 196 33.13 6.51 33.93
N ALA A 197 32.42 5.74 33.09
CA ALA A 197 31.66 6.27 31.94
C ALA A 197 30.19 6.63 32.28
N GLY A 198 29.67 6.17 33.43
CA GLY A 198 28.23 6.17 33.73
C GLY A 198 27.58 7.53 33.95
N ILE A 199 28.32 8.56 34.38
CA ILE A 199 27.75 9.89 34.68
C ILE A 199 27.78 10.80 33.44
N MET A 200 28.76 10.64 32.54
CA MET A 200 28.85 11.41 31.29
C MET A 200 27.97 10.84 30.16
N SER A 201 27.62 9.54 30.21
CA SER A 201 26.73 8.90 29.23
C SER A 201 25.24 9.07 29.53
N ALA A 202 24.84 9.34 30.77
CA ALA A 202 23.42 9.33 31.17
C ALA A 202 22.62 10.54 30.64
N VAL A 203 23.28 11.67 30.33
CA VAL A 203 22.59 12.91 29.92
C VAL A 203 22.74 13.22 28.43
N PHE A 204 23.88 12.89 27.80
CA PHE A 204 24.10 13.17 26.38
C PHE A 204 23.44 12.17 25.42
N LEU A 205 23.29 10.90 25.82
CA LEU A 205 22.62 9.87 24.99
C LEU A 205 21.10 10.10 24.83
N PRO A 206 20.33 10.43 25.89
CA PRO A 206 18.92 10.75 25.74
C PRO A 206 18.67 12.00 24.89
N LEU A 207 19.52 13.03 25.01
CA LEU A 207 19.38 14.28 24.26
C LEU A 207 19.61 14.09 22.75
N GLY A 208 20.57 13.25 22.35
CA GLY A 208 20.81 12.93 20.94
C GLY A 208 19.61 12.20 20.30
N LEU A 209 19.06 11.21 21.00
CA LEU A 209 17.88 10.46 20.54
C LEU A 209 16.63 11.33 20.44
N VAL A 210 16.39 12.21 21.42
CA VAL A 210 15.25 13.15 21.38
C VAL A 210 15.40 14.15 20.23
N ARG A 211 16.62 14.62 19.92
CA ARG A 211 16.85 15.51 18.76
C ARG A 211 16.61 14.80 17.44
N LEU A 212 17.09 13.57 17.28
CA LEU A 212 16.82 12.78 16.06
C LEU A 212 15.35 12.39 15.95
N ALA A 213 14.69 12.08 17.06
CA ALA A 213 13.25 11.81 17.10
C ALA A 213 12.46 13.02 16.60
N LYS A 214 12.87 14.24 16.96
CA LYS A 214 12.27 15.47 16.40
C LYS A 214 12.50 15.64 14.90
N ILE A 215 13.61 15.15 14.37
CA ILE A 215 13.86 15.16 12.91
C ILE A 215 12.96 14.15 12.21
N ALA A 216 12.83 12.94 12.75
CA ALA A 216 11.96 11.90 12.22
C ALA A 216 10.46 12.16 12.47
N ALA A 217 10.13 12.96 13.48
CA ALA A 217 8.77 13.36 13.83
C ALA A 217 8.06 14.07 12.67
N ASN A 218 8.77 14.89 11.89
CA ASN A 218 8.17 15.58 10.76
C ASN A 218 7.79 14.59 9.62
N PRO A 219 8.70 13.77 9.08
CA PRO A 219 8.34 12.69 8.15
C PRO A 219 7.26 11.75 8.68
N PHE A 220 7.29 11.42 9.98
CA PHE A 220 6.28 10.58 10.61
C PHE A 220 4.90 11.25 10.63
N SER A 221 4.80 12.51 11.07
CA SER A 221 3.53 13.26 11.06
C SER A 221 2.98 13.46 9.65
N VAL A 222 3.84 13.74 8.67
CA VAL A 222 3.44 13.83 7.25
C VAL A 222 2.91 12.49 6.76
N ALA A 223 3.66 11.40 6.98
CA ALA A 223 3.25 10.07 6.57
C ALA A 223 1.97 9.60 7.29
N MET A 224 1.75 10.00 8.54
CA MET A 224 0.53 9.72 9.30
C MET A 224 -0.68 10.44 8.71
N SER A 225 -0.55 11.72 8.34
CA SER A 225 -1.60 12.48 7.64
C SER A 225 -1.91 11.87 6.26
N ARG A 226 -0.87 11.44 5.53
CA ARG A 226 -1.00 10.72 4.26
C ARG A 226 -1.66 9.35 4.43
N ALA A 227 -1.38 8.65 5.53
CA ALA A 227 -2.03 7.38 5.87
C ALA A 227 -3.54 7.56 6.06
N ASP A 228 -3.96 8.65 6.71
CA ASP A 228 -5.37 8.97 6.88
C ASP A 228 -6.08 9.16 5.53
N LYS A 229 -5.45 9.87 4.59
CA LYS A 229 -5.98 10.03 3.22
C LYS A 229 -6.00 8.73 2.43
N ALA A 230 -4.95 7.93 2.50
CA ALA A 230 -4.92 6.62 1.87
C ALA A 230 -6.01 5.69 2.43
N GLY A 231 -6.33 5.78 3.72
CA GLY A 231 -7.42 5.02 4.34
C GLY A 231 -8.80 5.40 3.81
N GLU A 232 -9.07 6.68 3.60
CA GLU A 232 -10.31 7.16 2.96
C GLU A 232 -10.44 6.65 1.52
N VAL A 233 -9.33 6.69 0.76
CA VAL A 233 -9.27 6.14 -0.61
C VAL A 233 -9.49 4.63 -0.63
N LEU A 234 -8.92 3.91 0.34
CA LEU A 234 -9.16 2.47 0.50
C LEU A 234 -10.63 2.18 0.83
N ALA A 235 -11.26 2.95 1.72
CA ALA A 235 -12.69 2.82 2.04
C ALA A 235 -13.57 3.06 0.81
N ASP A 236 -13.27 4.10 0.02
CA ASP A 236 -13.95 4.34 -1.24
C ASP A 236 -13.77 3.17 -2.22
N ALA A 237 -12.55 2.63 -2.37
CA ALA A 237 -12.29 1.50 -3.25
C ALA A 237 -13.13 0.28 -2.84
N LEU A 238 -13.20 -0.01 -1.53
CA LEU A 238 -13.96 -1.13 -1.00
C LEU A 238 -15.48 -0.95 -1.15
N ILE A 239 -16.01 0.25 -0.90
CA ILE A 239 -17.44 0.56 -1.06
C ILE A 239 -17.86 0.46 -2.52
N ASN A 240 -17.00 0.87 -3.45
CA ASN A 240 -17.26 0.76 -4.88
C ASN A 240 -17.04 -0.66 -5.42
N GLY A 241 -16.79 -1.63 -4.54
CA GLY A 241 -16.69 -3.04 -4.89
C GLY A 241 -15.47 -3.32 -5.76
N ALA A 242 -14.34 -2.67 -5.48
CA ALA A 242 -13.07 -3.01 -6.10
C ALA A 242 -12.89 -4.52 -6.03
N GLN A 243 -12.87 -5.12 -4.84
CA GLN A 243 -12.81 -6.56 -4.56
C GLN A 243 -13.97 -7.42 -5.11
N GLY A 244 -14.99 -6.84 -5.75
CA GLY A 244 -16.26 -7.48 -6.05
C GLY A 244 -17.09 -7.70 -4.77
N LYS A 245 -17.79 -8.83 -4.67
CA LYS A 245 -18.58 -9.21 -3.47
C LYS A 245 -17.80 -10.06 -2.46
N ARG A 246 -16.48 -10.06 -2.56
CA ARG A 246 -15.62 -10.94 -1.77
C ARG A 246 -15.29 -10.30 -0.41
N PRO A 247 -15.27 -11.10 0.68
CA PRO A 247 -14.84 -10.60 1.98
C PRO A 247 -13.36 -10.21 1.95
N VAL A 248 -13.02 -9.15 2.67
CA VAL A 248 -11.68 -8.59 2.74
C VAL A 248 -11.08 -8.77 4.12
N THR A 249 -9.89 -9.34 4.18
CA THR A 249 -9.02 -9.32 5.37
C THR A 249 -7.96 -8.23 5.22
N LEU A 250 -7.82 -7.36 6.22
CA LEU A 250 -6.83 -6.29 6.26
C LEU A 250 -5.75 -6.62 7.29
N ILE A 251 -4.47 -6.52 6.88
CA ILE A 251 -3.33 -6.76 7.77
C ILE A 251 -2.38 -5.60 7.60
N GLY A 252 -2.00 -4.93 8.68
CA GLY A 252 -1.11 -3.78 8.60
C GLY A 252 -0.27 -3.59 9.85
N TYR A 253 0.91 -3.02 9.67
CA TYR A 253 1.79 -2.65 10.77
C TYR A 253 2.18 -1.18 10.72
N SER A 254 2.49 -0.58 11.87
CA SER A 254 2.92 0.82 11.98
C SER A 254 1.95 1.77 11.24
N LEU A 255 2.40 2.69 10.39
CA LEU A 255 1.45 3.54 9.65
C LEU A 255 0.52 2.79 8.69
N GLY A 256 0.83 1.54 8.33
CA GLY A 256 -0.06 0.71 7.54
C GLY A 256 -1.30 0.31 8.32
N SER A 257 -1.19 0.15 9.64
CA SER A 257 -2.37 -0.02 10.50
C SER A 257 -3.14 1.29 10.69
N ARG A 258 -2.47 2.46 10.60
CA ARG A 258 -3.14 3.77 10.55
C ARG A 258 -4.00 3.93 9.28
N VAL A 259 -3.54 3.47 8.12
CA VAL A 259 -4.35 3.40 6.89
C VAL A 259 -5.61 2.55 7.12
N ILE A 260 -5.46 1.37 7.73
CA ILE A 260 -6.60 0.50 8.04
C ILE A 260 -7.56 1.19 9.00
N TYR A 261 -7.05 1.79 10.07
CA TYR A 261 -7.85 2.54 11.03
C TYR A 261 -8.70 3.62 10.35
N SER A 262 -8.09 4.47 9.52
CA SER A 262 -8.81 5.52 8.79
C SER A 262 -9.86 4.92 7.84
N CYS A 263 -9.51 3.83 7.15
CA CYS A 263 -10.45 3.10 6.30
C CYS A 263 -11.67 2.61 7.10
N LEU A 264 -11.46 1.93 8.24
CA LEU A 264 -12.55 1.40 9.06
C LEU A 264 -13.42 2.50 9.66
N GLN A 265 -12.82 3.61 10.10
CA GLN A 265 -13.55 4.79 10.56
C GLN A 265 -14.44 5.37 9.45
N SER A 266 -13.92 5.48 8.22
CA SER A 266 -14.69 5.94 7.06
C SER A 266 -15.84 4.99 6.72
N LEU A 267 -15.59 3.69 6.71
CA LEU A 267 -16.63 2.67 6.50
C LEU A 267 -17.73 2.77 7.56
N ALA A 268 -17.37 2.94 8.83
CA ALA A 268 -18.32 3.05 9.94
C ALA A 268 -19.18 4.32 9.82
N LYS A 269 -18.55 5.48 9.57
CA LYS A 269 -19.24 6.76 9.33
C LYS A 269 -20.25 6.65 8.18
N ARG A 270 -19.89 5.90 7.14
CA ARG A 270 -20.72 5.70 5.93
C ARG A 270 -21.67 4.51 6.03
N ARG A 271 -21.70 3.82 7.17
CA ARG A 271 -22.54 2.64 7.43
C ARG A 271 -22.33 1.52 6.38
N ALA A 272 -21.10 1.39 5.90
CA ALA A 272 -20.71 0.41 4.90
C ALA A 272 -20.27 -0.91 5.58
N TYR A 273 -21.25 -1.73 5.91
CA TYR A 273 -21.05 -3.00 6.61
C TYR A 273 -20.88 -4.19 5.65
N GLY A 274 -20.31 -5.29 6.14
CA GLY A 274 -20.23 -6.57 5.41
C GLY A 274 -19.11 -6.66 4.37
N LEU A 275 -18.23 -5.65 4.29
CA LEU A 275 -17.07 -5.64 3.39
C LEU A 275 -15.84 -6.29 4.04
N ILE A 276 -15.67 -6.09 5.35
CA ILE A 276 -14.48 -6.50 6.09
C ILE A 276 -14.77 -7.77 6.89
N GLU A 277 -14.01 -8.82 6.62
CA GLU A 277 -14.03 -10.06 7.38
C GLU A 277 -13.16 -9.96 8.62
N SER A 278 -11.85 -9.76 8.47
CA SER A 278 -10.92 -9.74 9.61
C SER A 278 -9.88 -8.63 9.48
N VAL A 279 -9.39 -8.15 10.62
CA VAL A 279 -8.43 -7.06 10.71
C VAL A 279 -7.35 -7.40 11.73
N PHE A 280 -6.10 -7.19 11.34
CA PHE A 280 -4.93 -7.36 12.20
C PHE A 280 -4.07 -6.10 12.15
N LEU A 281 -3.98 -5.41 13.29
CA LEU A 281 -3.25 -4.14 13.45
C LEU A 281 -2.04 -4.39 14.34
N MET A 282 -0.82 -4.14 13.84
CA MET A 282 0.43 -4.42 14.55
C MET A 282 1.23 -3.15 14.82
N GLY A 283 1.68 -2.93 16.07
CA GLY A 283 2.51 -1.77 16.42
C GLY A 283 1.86 -0.44 16.00
N SER A 284 0.58 -0.29 16.31
CA SER A 284 -0.30 0.68 15.67
C SER A 284 -0.24 2.07 16.32
N PRO A 285 0.09 3.14 15.56
CA PRO A 285 0.00 4.52 16.02
C PRO A 285 -1.44 5.03 15.89
N VAL A 286 -2.37 4.34 16.56
CA VAL A 286 -3.80 4.68 16.58
C VAL A 286 -4.26 4.85 18.03
N PRO A 287 -5.22 5.73 18.33
CA PRO A 287 -5.69 5.91 19.70
C PRO A 287 -6.18 4.60 20.31
N ALA A 288 -5.90 4.40 21.60
CA ALA A 288 -6.43 3.29 22.39
C ALA A 288 -7.84 3.58 22.96
N ASP A 289 -8.54 4.58 22.41
CA ASP A 289 -9.87 4.99 22.86
C ASP A 289 -10.95 3.95 22.51
N ALA A 290 -11.74 3.54 23.51
CA ALA A 290 -12.75 2.51 23.33
C ALA A 290 -13.82 2.91 22.30
N ALA A 291 -14.23 4.17 22.20
CA ALA A 291 -15.29 4.59 21.29
C ALA A 291 -14.87 4.48 19.81
N GLU A 292 -13.61 4.82 19.52
CA GLU A 292 -13.05 4.63 18.19
C GLU A 292 -13.01 3.15 17.80
N TRP A 293 -12.59 2.28 18.72
CA TRP A 293 -12.53 0.84 18.48
C TRP A 293 -13.91 0.17 18.40
N HIS A 294 -14.91 0.66 19.12
CA HIS A 294 -16.30 0.24 18.91
C HIS A 294 -16.79 0.55 17.50
N SER A 295 -16.41 1.70 16.96
CA SER A 295 -16.77 2.09 15.58
C SER A 295 -16.13 1.13 14.56
N MET A 296 -14.85 0.77 14.75
CA MET A 296 -14.19 -0.26 13.94
C MET A 296 -14.83 -1.64 14.11
N ARG A 297 -15.18 -2.01 15.34
CA ARG A 297 -15.81 -3.30 15.66
C ARG A 297 -17.15 -3.47 14.94
N ALA A 298 -17.91 -2.40 14.74
CA ALA A 298 -19.19 -2.45 14.03
C ALA A 298 -19.07 -2.81 12.55
N VAL A 299 -17.93 -2.53 11.89
CA VAL A 299 -17.74 -2.80 10.45
C VAL A 299 -17.00 -4.10 10.14
N VAL A 300 -16.25 -4.63 11.09
CA VAL A 300 -15.55 -5.91 10.95
C VAL A 300 -16.54 -7.03 11.31
N ALA A 301 -16.66 -8.07 10.49
CA ALA A 301 -17.57 -9.19 10.76
C ALA A 301 -16.95 -10.28 11.65
N GLY A 302 -15.66 -10.53 11.48
CA GLY A 302 -14.87 -11.54 12.17
C GLY A 302 -13.88 -10.91 13.15
N ARG A 303 -12.61 -11.31 13.07
CA ARG A 303 -11.61 -10.96 14.08
C ARG A 303 -11.15 -9.52 13.92
N LEU A 304 -11.09 -8.77 15.03
CA LEU A 304 -10.35 -7.51 15.12
C LEU A 304 -9.26 -7.74 16.16
N VAL A 305 -8.02 -7.64 15.71
CA VAL A 305 -6.86 -8.00 16.53
C VAL A 305 -5.92 -6.80 16.64
N ASN A 306 -5.65 -6.40 17.86
CA ASN A 306 -4.58 -5.46 18.22
C ASN A 306 -3.36 -6.26 18.68
N VAL A 307 -2.28 -6.21 17.90
CA VAL A 307 -0.99 -6.79 18.26
C VAL A 307 -0.07 -5.66 18.72
N TYR A 308 0.35 -5.70 19.97
CA TYR A 308 1.08 -4.61 20.61
C TYR A 308 2.35 -5.11 21.30
N SER A 309 3.30 -4.20 21.50
CA SER A 309 4.49 -4.43 22.29
C SER A 309 4.74 -3.23 23.20
N GLU A 310 4.74 -3.46 24.51
CA GLU A 310 5.10 -2.45 25.51
C GLU A 310 6.58 -2.02 25.38
N ASN A 311 7.38 -2.85 24.70
CA ASN A 311 8.80 -2.64 24.47
C ASN A 311 9.13 -1.92 23.15
N ASP A 312 8.14 -1.53 22.34
CA ASP A 312 8.38 -0.81 21.07
C ASP A 312 8.88 0.63 21.33
N SER A 313 10.21 0.71 21.51
CA SER A 313 10.93 1.93 21.80
C SER A 313 10.91 2.93 20.64
N VAL A 314 10.77 2.46 19.40
CA VAL A 314 10.75 3.31 18.20
C VAL A 314 9.41 4.04 18.15
N LEU A 315 8.32 3.30 18.26
CA LEU A 315 6.97 3.85 18.28
C LEU A 315 6.78 4.78 19.48
N ALA A 316 7.22 4.38 20.67
CA ALA A 316 7.16 5.22 21.87
C ALA A 316 7.93 6.53 21.72
N LEU A 317 9.13 6.50 21.11
CA LEU A 317 9.95 7.69 20.91
C LEU A 317 9.36 8.64 19.85
N LEU A 318 8.89 8.10 18.72
CA LEU A 318 8.25 8.88 17.66
C LEU A 318 6.95 9.53 18.14
N TYR A 319 6.15 8.77 18.89
CA TYR A 319 4.87 9.28 19.38
C TYR A 319 5.09 10.34 20.46
N ARG A 320 5.96 10.11 21.44
CA ARG A 320 6.34 11.14 22.44
C ARG A 320 6.92 12.41 21.82
N ALA A 321 7.63 12.30 20.69
CA ALA A 321 8.20 13.45 19.99
C ALA A 321 7.15 14.24 19.18
N THR A 322 5.99 13.65 18.87
CA THR A 322 4.95 14.26 18.03
C THR A 322 3.70 14.65 18.82
N HIS A 323 3.36 13.91 19.88
CA HIS A 323 2.12 14.05 20.65
C HIS A 323 2.40 13.73 22.13
N LEU A 324 2.05 14.64 23.04
CA LEU A 324 2.44 14.53 24.45
C LEU A 324 1.51 13.67 25.32
N GLU A 325 0.28 13.35 24.88
CA GLU A 325 -0.79 12.92 25.81
C GLU A 325 -1.78 11.85 25.28
N VAL A 326 -1.52 11.18 24.17
CA VAL A 326 -2.46 10.15 23.65
C VAL A 326 -1.90 8.75 23.81
N ASP A 327 -2.69 7.90 24.48
CA ASP A 327 -2.48 6.48 24.58
C ASP A 327 -2.70 5.80 23.22
N ILE A 328 -1.70 5.08 22.72
CA ILE A 328 -1.76 4.38 21.43
C ILE A 328 -1.83 2.88 21.60
N SER A 329 -2.62 2.22 20.74
CA SER A 329 -2.89 0.79 20.83
C SER A 329 -1.67 -0.09 20.50
N GLY A 330 -0.66 0.46 19.83
CA GLY A 330 0.57 -0.26 19.50
C GLY A 330 1.48 -0.53 20.71
N LEU A 331 1.27 0.18 21.82
CA LEU A 331 2.08 0.07 23.04
C LEU A 331 1.32 -0.52 24.22
N GLN A 332 0.02 -0.78 24.09
CA GLN A 332 -0.82 -1.22 25.20
C GLN A 332 -2.11 -1.90 24.69
N PRO A 333 -2.79 -2.70 25.53
CA PRO A 333 -4.06 -3.30 25.15
C PRO A 333 -5.17 -2.25 25.11
N VAL A 334 -6.15 -2.46 24.24
CA VAL A 334 -7.37 -1.65 24.20
C VAL A 334 -8.46 -2.36 24.98
N THR A 335 -9.06 -1.66 25.94
CA THR A 335 -10.04 -2.24 26.88
C THR A 335 -11.46 -1.75 26.59
N GLY A 336 -12.46 -2.45 27.11
CA GLY A 336 -13.86 -2.04 27.01
C GLY A 336 -14.54 -2.33 25.67
N VAL A 337 -13.88 -2.99 24.71
CA VAL A 337 -14.45 -3.31 23.38
C VAL A 337 -14.78 -4.81 23.30
N PRO A 338 -16.03 -5.20 23.02
CA PRO A 338 -16.41 -6.62 22.91
C PRO A 338 -15.70 -7.32 21.74
N ASN A 339 -15.28 -8.57 21.97
CA ASN A 339 -14.65 -9.43 20.95
C ASN A 339 -13.45 -8.78 20.23
N LEU A 340 -12.75 -7.88 20.92
CA LEU A 340 -11.44 -7.37 20.52
C LEU A 340 -10.37 -8.28 21.10
N GLU A 341 -9.50 -8.81 20.24
CA GLU A 341 -8.35 -9.61 20.65
C GLU A 341 -7.14 -8.69 20.83
N ASN A 342 -6.58 -8.65 22.05
CA ASN A 342 -5.30 -8.00 22.30
C ASN A 342 -4.22 -9.09 22.43
N ILE A 343 -3.18 -9.02 21.59
CA ILE A 343 -2.05 -9.94 21.59
C ILE A 343 -0.80 -9.17 21.96
N ASP A 344 -0.28 -9.45 23.14
CA ASP A 344 1.01 -8.93 23.59
C ASP A 344 2.15 -9.76 22.98
N VAL A 345 3.03 -9.10 22.23
CA VAL A 345 4.23 -9.72 21.65
C VAL A 345 5.52 -9.17 22.27
N SER A 346 5.47 -8.45 23.39
CA SER A 346 6.61 -7.82 24.06
C SER A 346 7.76 -8.77 24.40
N ALA A 347 7.46 -10.07 24.60
CA ALA A 347 8.46 -11.10 24.87
C ALA A 347 9.17 -11.63 23.60
N THR A 348 8.63 -11.35 22.41
CA THR A 348 9.10 -11.93 21.14
C THR A 348 9.81 -10.91 20.25
N VAL A 349 9.52 -9.61 20.42
CA VAL A 349 9.95 -8.52 19.52
C VAL A 349 10.84 -7.52 20.23
#